data_AF-A0A7W5C081-F1
#
_entry.id   AF-A0A7W5C081-F1
#
_cell.length_a   1.000
_cell.length_b   1.000
_cell.length_c   1.000
_cell.angle_alpha   90.00
_cell.angle_beta   90.00
_cell.angle_gamma   90.00
#
_symmetry.space_group_name_H-M   'P 1'
#
loop_
_entity.id
_entity.type
_entity.pdbx_description
1 polymer ?
#
loop_
_entity_poly.entity_id
_entity_poly.type
_entity_poly.pdbx_seq_one_letter_code
_entity_poly.pdbx_strand_id
1 'polypeptide(L)'
;MNQPTHTHKFQGGRFALITETPGTGPLQGQTLVVYHDLTKDVQGATTLEDWRKQWRQVAADDCTVCMGTGTDQIKGNKAAPCGGCLGLGKVRQDGETPEDRWQVADVALGIIRRQARIIEQRDQVLAFPEVQKALQARKAKKEKEPPDWVQREQEWRDGGGRGHGGRRHTGD
;
A
#
# COMPACT_ATOMS: atom_id res chain seq x y z
N MET A 1 8.61 23.14 9.26
CA MET A 1 8.03 22.34 8.16
C MET A 1 8.03 20.89 8.61
N ASN A 2 6.89 20.20 8.56
CA ASN A 2 6.83 18.79 8.92
C ASN A 2 7.54 17.96 7.84
N GLN A 3 8.42 17.03 8.25
CA GLN A 3 9.06 16.10 7.32
C GLN A 3 8.03 15.09 6.78
N PRO A 4 8.14 14.66 5.50
CA PRO A 4 7.26 13.64 4.96
C PRO A 4 7.49 12.31 5.66
N THR A 5 6.43 11.71 6.19
CA THR A 5 6.48 10.36 6.76
C THR A 5 5.97 9.31 5.79
N HIS A 6 5.16 9.71 4.80
CA HIS A 6 4.52 8.82 3.86
C HIS A 6 4.55 9.37 2.43
N THR A 7 4.40 8.46 1.47
CA THR A 7 4.27 8.73 0.04
C THR A 7 3.21 7.85 -0.59
N HIS A 8 2.54 8.32 -1.64
CA HIS A 8 1.57 7.51 -2.37
C HIS A 8 2.31 6.47 -3.22
N LYS A 9 1.91 5.20 -3.14
CA LYS A 9 2.61 4.07 -3.77
C LYS A 9 2.78 4.23 -5.28
N PHE A 10 1.78 4.78 -5.96
CA PHE A 10 1.75 4.89 -7.43
C PHE A 10 2.00 6.30 -7.97
N GLN A 11 1.83 7.33 -7.12
CA GLN A 11 1.82 8.73 -7.56
C GLN A 11 2.91 9.56 -6.86
N GLY A 12 3.58 8.98 -5.86
CA GLY A 12 4.58 9.69 -5.07
C GLY A 12 3.91 10.74 -4.18
N GLY A 13 4.56 11.90 -4.05
CA GLY A 13 4.07 12.97 -3.20
C GLY A 13 4.56 12.86 -1.76
N ARG A 14 4.41 13.97 -1.04
CA ARG A 14 4.94 14.18 0.31
C ARG A 14 3.78 14.32 1.28
N PHE A 15 3.59 13.31 2.12
CA PHE A 15 2.51 13.29 3.09
C PHE A 15 3.06 13.12 4.50
N ALA A 16 2.45 13.78 5.47
CA ALA A 16 2.71 13.55 6.89
C ALA A 16 1.45 12.97 7.54
N LEU A 17 1.56 11.77 8.09
CA LEU A 17 0.56 11.22 9.02
C LEU A 17 0.50 12.13 10.26
N ILE A 18 -0.67 12.69 10.56
CA ILE A 18 -0.88 13.54 11.73
C ILE A 18 -1.40 12.70 12.90
N THR A 19 -2.50 11.98 12.68
CA THR A 19 -3.13 11.17 13.73
C THR A 19 -4.05 10.12 13.14
N GLU A 20 -4.33 9.09 13.94
CA GLU A 20 -5.37 8.08 13.68
C GLU A 20 -6.46 8.24 14.75
N THR A 21 -7.71 8.40 14.32
CA THR A 21 -8.84 8.66 15.22
C THR A 21 -10.01 7.72 14.90
N PRO A 22 -10.78 7.26 15.91
CA PRO A 22 -11.98 6.49 15.65
C PRO A 22 -13.03 7.34 14.93
N GLY A 23 -13.66 6.77 13.91
CA GLY A 23 -14.79 7.38 13.22
C GLY A 23 -16.04 7.44 14.09
N THR A 24 -16.88 8.44 13.85
CA THR A 24 -18.17 8.63 14.56
C THR A 24 -19.33 8.64 13.56
N GLY A 25 -20.55 8.44 14.06
CA GLY A 25 -21.77 8.45 13.24
C GLY A 25 -21.74 7.38 12.13
N PRO A 26 -21.93 7.73 10.85
CA PRO A 26 -21.88 6.78 9.73
C PRO A 26 -20.55 6.04 9.56
N LEU A 27 -19.46 6.55 10.16
CA LEU A 27 -18.11 5.97 10.10
C LEU A 27 -17.75 5.22 11.40
N GLN A 28 -18.73 4.99 12.28
CA GLN A 28 -18.51 4.23 13.51
C GLN A 28 -17.98 2.82 13.22
N GLY A 29 -16.96 2.40 13.97
CA GLY A 29 -16.27 1.13 13.76
C GLY A 29 -15.12 1.20 12.73
N GLN A 30 -14.95 2.32 12.04
CA GLN A 30 -13.79 2.56 11.18
C GLN A 30 -12.77 3.45 11.89
N THR A 31 -11.49 3.25 11.59
CA THR A 31 -10.42 4.20 11.99
C THR A 31 -10.19 5.16 10.83
N LEU A 32 -10.17 6.45 11.14
CA LEU A 32 -9.83 7.53 10.22
C LEU A 32 -8.37 7.91 10.40
N VAL A 33 -7.72 8.23 9.29
CA VAL A 33 -6.36 8.73 9.21
C VAL A 33 -6.43 10.19 8.77
N VAL A 34 -5.93 11.08 9.61
CA VAL A 34 -5.73 12.49 9.27
C VAL A 34 -4.29 12.68 8.82
N TYR A 35 -4.10 13.28 7.66
CA TYR A 35 -2.79 13.50 7.06
C TYR A 35 -2.66 14.91 6.47
N HIS A 36 -1.42 15.37 6.31
CA HIS A 36 -1.06 16.62 5.65
C HIS A 36 -0.45 16.32 4.28
N ASP A 37 -1.03 16.83 3.20
CA ASP A 37 -0.35 16.94 1.91
C ASP A 37 0.59 18.14 1.97
N LEU A 38 1.89 17.88 2.11
CA LEU A 38 2.92 18.89 2.28
C LEU A 38 3.19 19.68 0.99
N THR A 39 2.77 19.16 -0.17
CA THR A 39 2.95 19.85 -1.46
C THR A 39 1.88 20.92 -1.64
N LYS A 40 0.64 20.59 -1.28
CA LYS A 40 -0.52 21.49 -1.41
C LYS A 40 -0.78 22.32 -0.16
N ASP A 41 -0.11 21.98 0.93
CA ASP A 41 -0.31 22.55 2.26
C ASP A 41 -1.75 22.43 2.77
N VAL A 42 -2.35 21.25 2.59
CA VAL A 42 -3.74 20.97 3.03
C VAL A 42 -3.82 19.71 3.87
N GLN A 43 -4.73 19.70 4.84
CA GLN A 43 -5.07 18.49 5.59
C GLN A 43 -6.20 17.73 4.92
N GLY A 44 -6.07 16.40 4.90
CA GLY A 44 -7.08 15.49 4.41
C GLY A 44 -7.36 14.40 5.44
N ALA A 45 -8.48 13.72 5.28
CA ALA A 45 -8.81 12.53 6.05
C ALA A 45 -9.22 11.40 5.09
N THR A 46 -8.81 10.18 5.40
CA THR A 46 -9.26 8.96 4.72
C THR A 46 -9.46 7.85 5.75
N THR A 47 -9.95 6.68 5.35
CA THR A 47 -10.01 5.51 6.22
C THR A 47 -8.63 4.88 6.35
N LEU A 48 -8.35 4.22 7.48
CA LEU A 48 -7.08 3.52 7.71
C LEU A 48 -6.83 2.42 6.67
N GLU A 49 -7.88 1.76 6.20
CA GLU A 49 -7.78 0.76 5.15
C GLU A 49 -7.30 1.37 3.83
N ASP A 50 -7.94 2.46 3.38
CA ASP A 50 -7.53 3.16 2.16
C ASP A 50 -6.12 3.75 2.31
N TRP A 51 -5.80 4.32 3.49
CA TRP A 51 -4.47 4.81 3.80
C TRP A 51 -3.39 3.74 3.59
N ARG A 52 -3.58 2.55 4.18
CA ARG A 52 -2.63 1.43 4.04
C ARG A 52 -2.58 0.88 2.62
N LYS A 53 -3.67 0.97 1.87
CA LYS A 53 -3.75 0.52 0.48
C LYS A 53 -2.95 1.43 -0.45
N GLN A 54 -3.10 2.75 -0.32
CA GLN A 54 -2.60 3.72 -1.28
C GLN A 54 -1.28 4.39 -0.86
N TRP A 55 -1.01 4.51 0.45
CA TRP A 55 0.21 5.11 0.99
C TRP A 55 1.13 4.07 1.60
N ARG A 56 2.42 4.41 1.61
CA ARG A 56 3.47 3.68 2.33
C ARG A 56 4.35 4.67 3.07
N GLN A 57 5.02 4.21 4.12
CA GLN A 57 6.07 4.99 4.75
C GLN A 57 7.19 5.28 3.75
N VAL A 58 7.80 6.45 3.87
CA VAL A 58 9.03 6.79 3.14
C VAL A 58 10.16 5.98 3.76
N ALA A 59 10.84 5.17 2.93
CA ALA A 59 12.00 4.41 3.34
C ALA A 59 13.23 5.31 3.37
N ALA A 60 14.21 4.97 4.21
CA ALA A 60 15.45 5.74 4.33
C ALA A 60 16.24 5.82 3.01
N ASP A 61 16.11 4.80 2.15
CA ASP A 61 16.75 4.73 0.85
C ASP A 61 15.86 5.24 -0.30
N ASP A 62 14.69 5.82 -0.01
CA ASP A 62 13.88 6.46 -1.05
C ASP A 62 14.51 7.77 -1.51
N CYS A 63 14.50 7.99 -2.82
CA CYS A 63 14.90 9.26 -3.39
C CYS A 63 14.01 10.39 -2.88
N THR A 64 14.62 11.39 -2.25
CA THR A 64 13.96 12.57 -1.68
C THR A 64 13.30 13.48 -2.72
N VAL A 65 13.59 13.26 -4.01
CA VAL A 65 12.97 13.99 -5.13
C VAL A 65 11.63 13.35 -5.52
N CYS A 66 11.63 12.06 -5.87
CA CYS A 66 10.44 11.35 -6.35
C CYS A 66 9.72 10.52 -5.29
N MET A 67 10.23 10.52 -4.05
CA MET A 67 9.72 9.73 -2.92
C MET A 67 9.60 8.25 -3.24
N GLY A 68 10.62 7.69 -3.91
CA GLY A 68 10.65 6.26 -4.19
C GLY A 68 9.83 5.79 -5.39
N THR A 69 9.22 6.69 -6.16
CA THR A 69 8.44 6.30 -7.36
C THR A 69 9.29 6.02 -8.59
N GLY A 70 10.51 6.57 -8.65
CA GLY A 70 11.38 6.46 -9.82
C GLY A 70 10.98 7.37 -10.99
N THR A 71 9.89 8.13 -10.90
CA THR A 71 9.43 9.00 -12.00
C THR A 71 9.41 10.47 -11.57
N ASP A 72 9.51 11.38 -12.54
CA ASP A 72 9.49 12.83 -12.27
C ASP A 72 8.07 13.31 -11.97
N GLN A 73 7.72 13.33 -10.69
CA GLN A 73 6.44 13.87 -10.22
C GLN A 73 6.43 15.41 -10.16
N ILE A 74 7.60 16.05 -10.12
CA ILE A 74 7.72 17.51 -9.96
C ILE A 74 7.33 18.22 -11.25
N LYS A 75 7.78 17.69 -12.40
CA LYS A 75 7.47 18.25 -13.72
C LYS A 75 6.14 17.76 -14.30
N GLY A 76 5.37 16.99 -13.55
CA GLY A 76 4.12 16.37 -14.00
C GLY A 76 4.29 15.31 -15.10
N ASN A 77 5.53 14.97 -15.46
CA ASN A 77 5.83 14.00 -16.51
C ASN A 77 6.07 12.61 -15.88
N LYS A 78 4.97 11.93 -15.57
CA LYS A 78 4.98 10.59 -14.96
C LYS A 78 5.66 9.51 -15.82
N ALA A 79 5.86 9.75 -17.11
CA ALA A 79 6.56 8.83 -18.00
C ALA A 79 8.09 9.01 -17.97
N ALA A 80 8.59 10.16 -17.49
CA ALA A 80 10.01 10.43 -17.44
C ALA A 80 10.63 9.85 -16.15
N PRO A 81 11.83 9.25 -16.24
CA PRO A 81 12.57 8.83 -15.05
C PRO A 81 12.93 10.04 -14.21
N CYS A 82 12.88 9.89 -12.89
CA CYS A 82 13.32 10.92 -11.96
C CYS A 82 14.82 11.17 -12.15
N GLY A 83 15.20 12.41 -12.47
CA GLY A 83 16.61 12.78 -12.69
C GLY A 83 17.51 12.55 -11.47
N GLY A 84 16.98 12.76 -10.25
CA GLY A 84 17.77 12.60 -9.02
C GLY A 84 18.12 11.15 -8.66
N CYS A 85 17.40 10.16 -9.17
CA CYS A 85 17.74 8.74 -8.94
C CYS A 85 17.89 7.97 -10.25
N LEU A 86 17.97 8.69 -11.37
CA LEU A 86 18.04 8.15 -12.72
C LEU A 86 17.00 7.05 -12.99
N GLY A 87 15.79 7.22 -12.45
CA GLY A 87 14.69 6.27 -12.62
C GLY A 87 14.57 5.18 -11.56
N LEU A 88 15.57 4.98 -10.70
CA LEU A 88 15.60 3.85 -9.76
C LEU A 88 14.60 4.00 -8.59
N GLY A 89 14.23 5.23 -8.26
CA GLY A 89 13.45 5.56 -7.06
C GLY A 89 14.27 5.49 -5.77
N LYS A 90 15.45 4.86 -5.79
CA LYS A 90 16.30 4.67 -4.62
C LYS A 90 17.57 5.50 -4.69
N VAL A 91 18.13 5.77 -3.51
CA VAL A 91 19.39 6.49 -3.32
C VAL A 91 20.43 5.59 -2.68
N ARG A 92 21.65 6.10 -2.56
CA ARG A 92 22.76 5.43 -1.87
C ARG A 92 22.46 5.27 -0.38
N GLN A 93 23.27 4.44 0.29
CA GLN A 93 23.08 4.13 1.72
C GLN A 93 23.29 5.33 2.65
N ASP A 94 24.05 6.32 2.21
CA ASP A 94 24.23 7.62 2.86
C ASP A 94 23.07 8.60 2.63
N GLY A 95 22.08 8.22 1.80
CA GLY A 95 20.93 9.04 1.45
C GLY A 95 21.16 9.97 0.26
N GLU A 96 22.35 9.96 -0.35
CA GLU A 96 22.68 10.83 -1.48
C GLU A 96 22.22 10.24 -2.82
N THR A 97 21.83 11.14 -3.72
CA THR A 97 21.47 10.81 -5.09
C THR A 97 22.68 10.26 -5.86
N PRO A 98 22.55 9.16 -6.61
CA PRO A 98 23.65 8.67 -7.44
C PRO A 98 24.00 9.70 -8.51
N GLU A 99 25.28 10.01 -8.63
CA GLU A 99 25.78 11.04 -9.55
C GLU A 99 25.88 10.53 -11.00
N ASP A 100 26.12 9.23 -11.15
CA ASP A 100 26.32 8.59 -12.45
C ASP A 100 25.70 7.20 -12.53
N ARG A 101 25.82 6.58 -13.71
CA ARG A 101 25.24 5.26 -13.99
C ARG A 101 25.94 4.11 -13.24
N TRP A 102 27.21 4.27 -12.86
CA TRP A 102 27.93 3.26 -12.09
C TRP A 102 27.44 3.25 -10.65
N GLN A 103 27.26 4.42 -10.04
CA GLN A 103 26.66 4.54 -8.72
C GLN A 103 25.21 4.02 -8.71
N VAL A 104 24.43 4.24 -9.77
CA VAL A 104 23.10 3.62 -9.90
C VAL A 104 23.19 2.09 -9.90
N ALA A 105 24.17 1.51 -10.61
CA ALA A 105 24.36 0.07 -10.63
C ALA A 105 24.72 -0.48 -9.24
N ASP A 106 25.52 0.25 -8.46
CA ASP A 106 25.84 -0.12 -7.08
C ASP A 106 24.62 -0.09 -6.16
N VAL A 107 23.78 0.96 -6.28
CA VAL A 107 22.51 1.02 -5.54
C VAL A 107 21.61 -0.16 -5.93
N ALA A 108 21.46 -0.42 -7.24
CA ALA A 108 20.67 -1.54 -7.73
C ALA A 108 21.17 -2.90 -7.22
N LEU A 109 22.49 -3.11 -7.23
CA LEU A 109 23.11 -4.32 -6.70
C LEU A 109 22.85 -4.48 -5.19
N GLY A 110 22.90 -3.38 -4.44
CA GLY A 110 22.52 -3.36 -3.02
C GLY A 110 21.07 -3.79 -2.78
N ILE A 111 20.13 -3.30 -3.60
CA ILE A 111 18.71 -3.69 -3.55
C ILE A 111 18.55 -5.18 -3.85
N ILE A 112 19.17 -5.68 -4.94
CA ILE A 112 19.09 -7.08 -5.36
C ILE A 112 19.61 -8.00 -4.24
N ARG A 113 20.75 -7.69 -3.64
CA ARG A 113 21.33 -8.47 -2.52
C ARG A 113 20.39 -8.50 -1.30
N ARG A 114 19.76 -7.37 -0.97
CA ARG A 114 18.78 -7.29 0.12
C ARG A 114 17.56 -8.16 -0.17
N GLN A 115 17.02 -8.09 -1.39
CA GLN A 115 15.88 -8.90 -1.81
C GLN A 115 16.20 -10.40 -1.80
N ALA A 116 17.38 -10.79 -2.28
CA ALA A 116 17.83 -12.19 -2.25
C ALA A 116 17.84 -12.75 -0.81
N ARG A 117 18.37 -11.98 0.15
CA ARG A 117 18.36 -12.37 1.57
C ARG A 117 16.95 -12.50 2.15
N ILE A 118 16.05 -11.57 1.81
CA ILE A 118 14.66 -11.62 2.27
C ILE A 118 13.94 -12.86 1.71
N ILE A 119 14.18 -13.19 0.44
CA ILE A 119 13.62 -14.38 -0.20
C ILE A 119 14.16 -15.64 0.48
N GLU A 120 15.48 -15.74 0.68
CA GLU A 120 16.10 -16.88 1.37
C GLU A 120 15.51 -17.10 2.78
N GLN A 121 15.39 -16.03 3.57
CA GLN A 121 14.77 -16.10 4.90
C GLN A 121 13.32 -16.57 4.82
N ARG A 122 12.56 -16.11 3.82
CA ARG A 122 11.18 -16.54 3.62
C ARG A 122 11.11 -18.01 3.23
N ASP A 123 12.00 -18.48 2.37
CA ASP A 123 12.04 -19.88 1.92
C ASP A 123 12.38 -20.81 3.08
N GLN A 124 13.30 -20.41 3.96
CA GLN A 124 13.59 -21.12 5.21
C GLN A 124 12.34 -21.25 6.09
N VAL A 125 11.56 -20.17 6.24
CA VAL A 125 10.32 -20.21 7.02
C VAL A 125 9.26 -21.11 6.36
N LEU A 126 9.15 -21.07 5.03
CA LEU A 126 8.21 -21.91 4.26
C LEU A 126 8.60 -23.40 4.24
N ALA A 127 9.86 -23.73 4.53
CA ALA A 127 10.32 -25.10 4.66
C ALA A 127 9.84 -25.77 5.97
N PHE A 128 9.41 -25.00 6.98
CA PHE A 128 8.92 -25.59 8.23
C PHE A 128 7.61 -26.37 8.00
N PRO A 129 7.53 -27.65 8.42
CA PRO A 129 6.34 -28.48 8.23
C PRO A 129 5.07 -27.88 8.86
N GLU A 130 5.20 -27.19 9.99
CA GLU A 130 4.08 -26.53 10.69
C GLU A 130 3.47 -25.40 9.84
N VAL A 131 4.33 -24.60 9.20
CA VAL A 131 3.91 -23.52 8.32
C VAL A 131 3.21 -24.09 7.09
N GLN A 132 3.76 -25.16 6.50
CA GLN A 132 3.12 -25.83 5.36
C GLN A 132 1.74 -26.38 5.70
N LYS A 133 1.59 -27.05 6.85
CA LYS A 133 0.29 -27.55 7.33
C LYS A 133 -0.71 -26.41 7.55
N ALA A 134 -0.28 -25.30 8.16
CA ALA A 134 -1.14 -24.13 8.37
C ALA A 134 -1.59 -23.51 7.04
N LEU A 135 -0.70 -23.42 6.05
CA LEU A 135 -1.03 -22.90 4.71
C LEU A 135 -2.01 -23.82 3.96
N GLN A 136 -1.81 -25.14 4.04
CA GLN A 136 -2.73 -26.12 3.45
C GLN A 136 -4.12 -26.06 4.10
N ALA A 137 -4.19 -26.00 5.44
CA ALA A 137 -5.45 -25.85 6.16
C ALA A 137 -6.19 -24.57 5.77
N ARG A 138 -5.46 -23.45 5.57
CA ARG A 138 -6.04 -22.18 5.11
C ARG A 138 -6.55 -22.26 3.67
N LYS A 139 -5.81 -22.90 2.76
CA LYS A 139 -6.26 -23.14 1.37
C LYS A 139 -7.53 -23.99 1.34
N ALA A 140 -7.55 -25.10 2.08
CA ALA A 140 -8.71 -25.98 2.17
C ALA A 140 -9.94 -25.29 2.76
N LYS A 141 -9.76 -24.36 3.72
CA LYS A 141 -10.87 -23.50 4.20
C LYS A 141 -11.38 -22.58 3.09
N LYS A 142 -10.48 -21.88 2.40
CA LYS A 142 -10.84 -20.94 1.34
C LYS A 142 -11.53 -21.60 0.14
N GLU A 143 -11.17 -22.84 -0.21
CA GLU A 143 -11.84 -23.62 -1.27
C GLU A 143 -13.23 -24.10 -0.86
N LYS A 144 -13.48 -24.27 0.44
CA LYS A 144 -14.79 -24.67 0.99
C LYS A 144 -15.70 -23.47 1.27
N GLU A 145 -15.14 -22.28 1.43
CA GLU A 145 -15.90 -21.05 1.55
C GLU A 145 -16.59 -20.76 0.21
N PRO A 146 -17.93 -20.57 0.19
CA PRO A 146 -18.60 -20.13 -1.02
C PRO A 146 -17.95 -18.82 -1.49
N PRO A 147 -17.83 -18.59 -2.81
CA PRO A 147 -17.39 -17.31 -3.33
C PRO A 147 -18.13 -16.17 -2.63
N ASP A 148 -17.44 -15.06 -2.38
CA ASP A 148 -17.95 -13.91 -1.64
C ASP A 148 -19.28 -13.34 -2.20
N TRP A 149 -19.57 -13.58 -3.49
CA TRP A 149 -20.87 -13.25 -4.09
C TRP A 149 -21.99 -14.22 -3.71
N VAL A 150 -21.69 -15.51 -3.50
CA VAL A 150 -22.64 -16.54 -3.04
C VAL A 150 -23.01 -16.30 -1.59
N GLN A 151 -22.03 -15.95 -0.75
CA GLN A 151 -22.30 -15.60 0.66
C GLN A 151 -23.21 -14.36 0.74
N ARG A 152 -22.90 -13.30 -0.03
CA ARG A 152 -23.75 -12.10 -0.11
C ARG A 152 -25.14 -12.37 -0.68
N GLU A 153 -25.27 -13.27 -1.65
CA GLU A 153 -26.59 -13.66 -2.19
C GLU A 153 -27.39 -14.48 -1.17
N GLN A 154 -26.75 -15.41 -0.45
CA GLN A 154 -27.37 -16.17 0.64
C GLN A 154 -27.81 -15.24 1.78
N GLU A 155 -26.95 -14.34 2.23
CA GLU A 155 -27.29 -13.32 3.23
C GLU A 155 -28.45 -12.41 2.78
N TRP A 156 -28.52 -12.09 1.47
CA TRP A 156 -29.64 -11.34 0.90
C TRP A 156 -30.95 -12.14 0.87
N ARG A 157 -30.88 -13.45 0.56
CA ARG A 157 -32.03 -14.37 0.53
C ARG A 157 -32.53 -14.70 1.94
N ASP A 158 -31.62 -14.95 2.86
CA ASP A 158 -31.88 -15.34 4.26
C ASP A 158 -32.20 -14.11 5.14
N GLY A 159 -31.75 -12.92 4.74
CA GLY A 159 -32.12 -11.66 5.36
C GLY A 159 -33.55 -11.22 5.02
N GLY A 160 -34.16 -10.40 5.88
CA GLY A 160 -35.51 -9.84 5.70
C GLY A 160 -35.72 -8.98 4.44
N GLY A 161 -34.69 -8.81 3.59
CA GLY A 161 -34.78 -8.23 2.25
C GLY A 161 -35.19 -6.76 2.24
N ARG A 162 -34.22 -5.86 2.43
CA ARG A 162 -34.27 -4.52 1.83
C ARG A 162 -33.24 -4.46 0.71
N GLY A 163 -33.66 -4.76 -0.52
CA GLY A 163 -32.86 -4.43 -1.70
C GLY A 163 -32.66 -2.91 -1.82
N HIS A 164 -31.65 -2.46 -2.58
CA HIS A 164 -31.53 -1.07 -3.00
C HIS A 164 -32.82 -0.69 -3.76
N GLY A 165 -33.72 0.06 -3.11
CA GLY A 165 -35.06 0.39 -3.63
C GLY A 165 -36.25 -0.10 -2.81
N GLY A 166 -36.04 -0.87 -1.72
CA GLY A 166 -37.04 -1.05 -0.67
C GLY A 166 -38.32 -1.84 -1.03
N ARG A 167 -38.31 -2.72 -2.04
CA ARG A 167 -39.42 -3.68 -2.25
C ARG A 167 -38.91 -5.07 -2.59
N ARG A 168 -39.50 -6.09 -1.96
CA ARG A 168 -39.44 -7.49 -2.41
C ARG A 168 -40.43 -7.62 -3.57
N HIS A 169 -39.95 -7.90 -4.79
CA HIS A 169 -40.80 -8.43 -5.85
C HIS A 169 -40.86 -9.95 -5.68
N THR A 170 -41.72 -10.42 -4.79
CA THR A 170 -42.24 -11.80 -4.90
C THR A 170 -43.33 -11.75 -5.96
N GLY A 171 -43.03 -12.26 -7.14
CA GLY A 171 -44.05 -12.60 -8.13
C GLY A 171 -44.65 -13.94 -7.74
N ASP A 172 -45.77 -13.86 -7.01
CA ASP A 172 -46.87 -14.82 -6.97
C ASP A 172 -48.17 -14.00 -6.92
#